data_AF-A0A1I7HVG5-F1
#
_entry.id   AF-A0A1I7HVG5-F1
#
_cell.length_a   1.000
_cell.length_b   1.000
_cell.length_c   1.000
_cell.angle_alpha   90.00
_cell.angle_beta   90.00
_cell.angle_gamma   90.00
#
_symmetry.space_group_name_H-M   'P 1'
#
loop_
_entity.id
_entity.type
_entity.pdbx_description
1 polymer ?
#
loop_
_entity_poly.entity_id
_entity_poly.type
_entity_poly.pdbx_seq_one_letter_code
_entity_poly.pdbx_strand_id
1 'polypeptide(L)'
;MKKHVNILLGITILSALLCACGDTSEDIDNSISTENTEAAVTSDEKTEVEVSLTESTTEATSTDVSGEANADSSFTFFELKYDEEKQVDLGGDGKMDTLMATGSDDTHYDLVINDQTIELINRDTNNDWEMATSYYVHNSEGDFIMSELNDPLNGWETTLYMWNNDSFEKIGSEPLGIMKDDNFQAEIFGDKVVLFDSISVLSTWRGTKDFTYGKDGFIAKDEKYFYAGDKVALTLKQDVAFDDDYEVGEAARTAAAGDTIYISCMIQDRVGFTSENGDFLGYLTVTQTDSGEYEVNGVNEYEMFDNILYAG
;
A
#
# COMPACT_ATOMS: atom_id res chain seq x y z
N MET A 1 5.30 35.21 -32.28
CA MET A 1 4.03 34.81 -32.96
C MET A 1 4.32 33.72 -33.99
N LYS A 2 4.03 32.46 -33.65
CA LYS A 2 3.66 31.35 -34.55
C LYS A 2 3.06 30.24 -33.67
N LYS A 3 2.01 29.61 -34.19
CA LYS A 3 0.91 28.95 -33.49
C LYS A 3 1.20 27.51 -33.05
N HIS A 4 0.46 27.11 -32.02
CA HIS A 4 0.28 25.78 -31.42
C HIS A 4 0.04 24.62 -32.40
N VAL A 5 0.44 23.42 -31.98
CA VAL A 5 -0.29 22.17 -32.23
C VAL A 5 -0.25 21.35 -30.93
N ASN A 6 -1.37 21.34 -30.21
CA ASN A 6 -1.67 20.35 -29.16
C ASN A 6 -2.33 19.15 -29.86
N ILE A 7 -1.81 17.94 -29.62
CA ILE A 7 -2.48 16.69 -30.01
C ILE A 7 -2.99 16.06 -28.72
N LEU A 8 -4.30 16.18 -28.53
CA LEU A 8 -5.10 15.46 -27.54
C LEU A 8 -5.64 14.22 -28.27
N LEU A 9 -5.20 13.01 -27.89
CA LEU A 9 -5.83 11.78 -28.33
C LEU A 9 -6.84 11.36 -27.25
N GLY A 10 -8.12 11.52 -27.56
CA GLY A 10 -9.21 10.92 -26.80
C GLY A 10 -9.54 9.53 -27.32
N ILE A 11 -9.84 8.61 -26.40
CA ILE A 11 -10.54 7.37 -26.70
C ILE A 11 -11.91 7.44 -26.04
N THR A 12 -12.93 7.62 -26.87
CA THR A 12 -14.35 7.47 -26.53
C THR A 12 -14.80 6.06 -26.80
N ILE A 13 -15.41 5.40 -25.81
CA ILE A 13 -16.29 4.23 -26.03
C ILE A 13 -17.63 4.50 -25.34
N LEU A 14 -18.63 4.86 -26.14
CA LEU A 14 -20.07 4.61 -25.93
C LEU A 14 -20.42 3.56 -27.01
N SER A 15 -21.31 2.57 -26.86
CA SER A 15 -22.51 2.40 -26.02
C SER A 15 -23.17 1.06 -26.43
N ALA A 16 -23.94 0.41 -25.56
CA ALA A 16 -25.29 -0.08 -25.90
C ALA A 16 -26.04 -0.65 -24.67
N LEU A 17 -27.17 -0.01 -24.38
CA LEU A 17 -28.27 -0.50 -23.53
C LEU A 17 -29.01 -1.67 -24.18
N LEU A 18 -29.51 -2.59 -23.35
CA LEU A 18 -30.79 -3.26 -23.57
C LEU A 18 -31.53 -3.40 -22.23
N CYS A 19 -32.58 -2.59 -22.04
CA CYS A 19 -33.66 -2.87 -21.10
C CYS A 19 -34.60 -3.94 -21.69
N ALA A 20 -35.06 -4.87 -20.86
CA ALA A 20 -36.35 -5.51 -21.02
C ALA A 20 -36.98 -5.72 -19.64
N CYS A 21 -38.03 -4.95 -19.35
CA CYS A 21 -38.94 -5.18 -18.24
C CYS A 21 -39.72 -6.49 -18.45
N GLY A 22 -39.93 -7.24 -17.37
CA GLY A 22 -40.86 -8.36 -17.31
C GLY A 22 -41.31 -8.54 -15.86
N ASP A 23 -42.46 -7.97 -15.55
CA ASP A 23 -43.16 -8.02 -14.27
C ASP A 23 -44.14 -9.22 -14.28
N THR A 24 -44.04 -10.13 -13.33
CA THR A 24 -45.16 -10.99 -12.87
C THR A 24 -44.89 -11.55 -11.47
N SER A 25 -45.78 -11.17 -10.56
CA SER A 25 -46.18 -11.80 -9.30
C SER A 25 -46.09 -13.33 -9.24
N GLU A 26 -45.71 -13.87 -8.07
CA GLU A 26 -46.55 -14.81 -7.32
C GLU A 26 -46.02 -15.01 -5.88
N ASP A 27 -46.96 -14.95 -4.95
CA ASP A 27 -46.83 -15.10 -3.50
C ASP A 27 -46.21 -16.44 -3.08
N ILE A 28 -45.31 -16.43 -2.09
CA ILE A 28 -45.35 -17.43 -1.00
C ILE A 28 -45.06 -16.71 0.32
N ASP A 29 -46.16 -16.41 1.00
CA ASP A 29 -46.27 -16.08 2.41
C ASP A 29 -45.97 -17.35 3.23
N ASN A 30 -45.10 -17.27 4.25
CA ASN A 30 -45.11 -18.23 5.34
C ASN A 30 -44.69 -17.56 6.65
N SER A 31 -45.66 -16.85 7.22
CA SER A 31 -45.66 -16.45 8.62
C SER A 31 -45.56 -17.66 9.55
N ILE A 32 -44.58 -17.69 10.45
CA ILE A 32 -44.75 -18.22 11.81
C ILE A 32 -44.22 -17.17 12.79
N SER A 33 -45.16 -16.61 13.54
CA SER A 33 -44.94 -15.87 14.78
C SER A 33 -44.83 -16.86 15.94
N THR A 34 -44.03 -16.55 16.97
CA THR A 34 -44.51 -16.19 18.32
C THR A 34 -43.36 -16.09 19.32
N GLU A 35 -43.58 -15.18 20.27
CA GLU A 35 -42.70 -14.57 21.25
C GLU A 35 -42.32 -15.45 22.46
N ASN A 36 -41.45 -14.83 23.28
CA ASN A 36 -41.18 -15.02 24.72
C ASN A 36 -40.23 -16.17 25.08
N THR A 37 -39.21 -15.96 25.92
CA THR A 37 -39.39 -15.61 27.34
C THR A 37 -38.06 -15.11 27.96
N GLU A 38 -38.11 -14.03 28.77
CA GLU A 38 -37.08 -13.62 29.73
C GLU A 38 -37.06 -14.51 30.99
N ALA A 39 -35.86 -14.78 31.54
CA ALA A 39 -35.55 -14.89 32.98
C ALA A 39 -34.02 -15.13 33.09
N ALA A 40 -33.14 -14.26 33.61
CA ALA A 40 -33.02 -13.57 34.91
C ALA A 40 -32.39 -14.43 36.04
N VAL A 41 -31.36 -13.85 36.69
CA VAL A 41 -30.88 -14.02 38.10
C VAL A 41 -29.90 -15.22 38.32
N THR A 42 -28.73 -15.21 39.00
CA THR A 42 -28.07 -14.44 40.10
C THR A 42 -26.58 -14.83 40.20
N SER A 43 -25.64 -13.90 40.52
CA SER A 43 -24.77 -13.79 41.73
C SER A 43 -24.00 -15.04 42.24
N ASP A 44 -22.67 -14.95 42.43
CA ASP A 44 -22.03 -14.53 43.69
C ASP A 44 -20.48 -14.69 43.74
N GLU A 45 -19.88 -13.71 44.43
CA GLU A 45 -18.64 -13.60 45.25
C GLU A 45 -17.37 -14.47 45.08
N LYS A 46 -16.26 -13.71 44.91
CA LYS A 46 -15.00 -13.65 45.70
C LYS A 46 -14.30 -14.95 46.16
N THR A 47 -13.02 -15.08 45.78
CA THR A 47 -11.96 -15.49 46.72
C THR A 47 -10.60 -14.90 46.30
N GLU A 48 -9.95 -14.17 47.20
CA GLU A 48 -8.54 -13.78 47.13
C GLU A 48 -7.65 -14.98 47.49
N VAL A 49 -6.57 -15.21 46.74
CA VAL A 49 -5.39 -15.94 47.22
C VAL A 49 -4.14 -15.28 46.63
N GLU A 50 -3.38 -14.56 47.47
CA GLU A 50 -1.96 -14.29 47.23
C GLU A 50 -1.16 -15.59 47.46
N VAL A 51 -0.41 -16.04 46.45
CA VAL A 51 0.86 -16.78 46.68
C VAL A 51 1.87 -16.36 45.61
N SER A 52 2.94 -15.72 46.09
CA SER A 52 4.19 -15.47 45.37
C SER A 52 4.87 -16.77 44.96
N LEU A 53 5.36 -16.85 43.71
CA LEU A 53 6.65 -17.45 43.36
C LEU A 53 7.00 -17.14 41.89
N THR A 54 8.20 -16.61 41.73
CA THR A 54 8.97 -16.39 40.52
C THR A 54 9.19 -17.67 39.71
N GLU A 55 8.95 -17.64 38.40
CA GLU A 55 9.83 -18.26 37.40
C GLU A 55 9.47 -17.83 35.97
N SER A 56 10.51 -17.69 35.16
CA SER A 56 10.54 -17.15 33.82
C SER A 56 9.67 -17.90 32.81
N THR A 57 8.89 -17.14 32.05
CA THR A 57 8.44 -17.52 30.71
C THR A 57 8.77 -16.37 29.77
N THR A 58 9.67 -16.64 28.84
CA THR A 58 10.00 -15.83 27.67
C THR A 58 8.75 -15.60 26.83
N GLU A 59 8.15 -14.43 26.96
CA GLU A 59 7.20 -13.90 25.98
C GLU A 59 7.97 -13.33 24.78
N ALA A 60 7.44 -13.63 23.59
CA ALA A 60 7.94 -13.12 22.34
C ALA A 60 7.88 -11.59 22.34
N THR A 61 9.03 -10.96 22.21
CA THR A 61 9.19 -9.54 21.92
C THR A 61 8.50 -9.21 20.61
N SER A 62 7.33 -8.55 20.71
CA SER A 62 6.90 -7.61 19.67
C SER A 62 7.91 -6.48 19.66
N THR A 63 8.56 -6.27 18.51
CA THR A 63 9.61 -5.27 18.38
C THR A 63 8.94 -3.91 18.20
N ASP A 64 8.77 -3.18 19.29
CA ASP A 64 8.45 -1.76 19.29
C ASP A 64 9.63 -1.03 18.62
N VAL A 65 9.46 -0.60 17.37
CA VAL A 65 10.48 0.18 16.64
C VAL A 65 10.38 1.63 17.12
N SER A 66 10.83 1.87 18.35
CA SER A 66 11.16 3.23 18.81
C SER A 66 12.61 3.52 18.40
N GLY A 67 12.78 4.10 17.22
CA GLY A 67 14.08 4.64 16.80
C GLY A 67 14.46 5.83 17.65
N GLU A 68 15.66 5.82 18.22
CA GLU A 68 16.22 6.96 18.98
C GLU A 68 16.28 8.22 18.10
N ALA A 69 15.62 9.28 18.59
CA ALA A 69 15.51 10.56 17.93
C ALA A 69 16.89 11.23 17.76
N ASN A 70 17.31 11.43 16.51
CA ASN A 70 18.32 12.42 16.17
C ASN A 70 17.67 13.81 16.17
N ALA A 71 18.36 14.77 16.78
CA ALA A 71 17.88 16.13 16.98
C ALA A 71 17.80 16.93 15.66
N ASP A 72 16.68 16.80 14.96
CA ASP A 72 16.05 17.87 14.19
C ASP A 72 14.58 17.92 14.65
N SER A 73 14.08 19.09 15.02
CA SER A 73 12.84 19.22 15.79
C SER A 73 11.59 18.74 15.03
N SER A 74 10.78 17.95 15.75
CA SER A 74 9.34 17.69 15.59
C SER A 74 8.85 16.78 14.47
N PHE A 75 9.45 15.61 14.27
CA PHE A 75 8.72 14.49 13.64
C PHE A 75 8.01 13.65 14.69
N THR A 76 6.70 13.46 14.52
CA THR A 76 5.90 12.52 15.31
C THR A 76 4.95 11.79 14.37
N PHE A 77 4.79 10.49 14.54
CA PHE A 77 3.75 9.74 13.82
C PHE A 77 3.17 8.65 14.71
N PHE A 78 1.92 8.29 14.47
CA PHE A 78 1.27 7.13 15.08
C PHE A 78 0.06 6.70 14.25
N GLU A 79 -0.27 5.42 14.34
CA GLU A 79 -1.50 4.86 13.79
C GLU A 79 -2.72 5.36 14.58
N LEU A 80 -3.76 5.76 13.85
CA LEU A 80 -5.10 6.04 14.39
C LEU A 80 -5.86 4.72 14.50
N LYS A 81 -5.73 4.08 15.66
CA LYS A 81 -6.40 2.81 15.95
C LYS A 81 -7.91 3.00 16.09
N TYR A 82 -8.65 1.99 15.65
CA TYR A 82 -10.09 1.98 15.71
C TYR A 82 -10.61 2.14 17.15
N ASP A 83 -11.55 3.07 17.35
CA ASP A 83 -12.16 3.47 18.62
C ASP A 83 -11.15 3.89 19.72
N GLU A 84 -9.93 4.30 19.34
CA GLU A 84 -8.95 4.89 20.25
C GLU A 84 -8.84 6.40 20.03
N GLU A 85 -9.19 7.19 21.04
CA GLU A 85 -9.02 8.65 21.03
C GLU A 85 -7.55 9.04 21.24
N LYS A 86 -7.07 9.96 20.39
CA LYS A 86 -5.77 10.62 20.49
C LYS A 86 -5.96 12.12 20.61
N GLN A 87 -5.07 12.78 21.37
CA GLN A 87 -5.05 14.23 21.49
C GLN A 87 -3.76 14.81 20.92
N VAL A 88 -3.90 15.79 20.01
CA VAL A 88 -2.80 16.54 19.38
C VAL A 88 -3.19 18.01 19.21
N ASP A 89 -2.22 18.92 19.16
CA ASP A 89 -2.46 20.35 18.91
C ASP A 89 -2.34 20.63 17.41
N LEU A 90 -3.46 20.58 16.68
CA LEU A 90 -3.46 20.72 15.23
C LEU A 90 -3.21 22.17 14.81
N GLY A 91 -2.25 22.38 13.93
CA GLY A 91 -1.85 23.72 13.48
C GLY A 91 -1.11 24.54 14.55
N GLY A 92 -0.81 23.97 15.71
CA GLY A 92 -0.05 24.61 16.78
C GLY A 92 -0.73 25.85 17.38
N ASP A 93 -2.06 25.80 17.51
CA ASP A 93 -2.86 26.91 18.06
C ASP A 93 -2.87 26.93 19.61
N GLY A 94 -2.29 25.91 20.24
CA GLY A 94 -2.18 25.76 21.69
C GLY A 94 -3.40 25.11 22.34
N LYS A 95 -4.39 24.66 21.56
CA LYS A 95 -5.53 23.86 22.02
C LYS A 95 -5.35 22.42 21.54
N MET A 96 -5.77 21.48 22.37
CA MET A 96 -5.76 20.06 21.99
C MET A 96 -7.02 19.74 21.20
N ASP A 97 -6.82 19.06 20.09
CA ASP A 97 -7.82 18.47 19.22
C ASP A 97 -7.86 16.96 19.42
N THR A 98 -9.05 16.38 19.26
CA THR A 98 -9.25 14.92 19.36
C THR A 98 -9.27 14.32 17.97
N LEU A 99 -8.47 13.28 17.76
CA LEU A 99 -8.45 12.44 16.55
C LEU A 99 -8.87 11.02 16.93
N MET A 100 -9.75 10.43 16.14
CA MET A 100 -10.19 9.05 16.32
C MET A 100 -10.52 8.44 14.96
N ALA A 101 -10.06 7.20 14.72
CA ALA A 101 -10.62 6.37 13.67
C ALA A 101 -11.80 5.59 14.26
N THR A 102 -12.95 5.60 13.59
CA THR A 102 -14.16 4.90 14.05
C THR A 102 -14.98 4.46 12.84
N GLY A 103 -16.09 3.78 13.05
CA GLY A 103 -16.93 3.27 11.98
C GLY A 103 -18.24 2.71 12.50
N SER A 104 -19.14 2.37 11.57
CA SER A 104 -20.38 1.67 11.94
C SER A 104 -20.16 0.20 12.31
N ASP A 105 -19.05 -0.39 11.89
CA ASP A 105 -18.62 -1.76 12.18
C ASP A 105 -17.12 -1.94 11.83
N ASP A 106 -16.56 -3.12 12.10
CA ASP A 106 -15.13 -3.47 11.94
C ASP A 106 -14.57 -3.32 10.50
N THR A 107 -15.41 -3.03 9.50
CA THR A 107 -15.00 -2.75 8.11
C THR A 107 -15.28 -1.30 7.66
N HIS A 108 -15.59 -0.39 8.59
CA HIS A 108 -15.82 1.04 8.31
C HIS A 108 -14.74 1.87 8.95
N TYR A 109 -14.18 2.80 8.18
CA TYR A 109 -13.16 3.71 8.67
C TYR A 109 -13.54 5.14 8.30
N ASP A 110 -14.14 5.82 9.26
CA ASP A 110 -14.29 7.27 9.30
C ASP A 110 -13.21 7.84 10.21
N LEU A 111 -12.69 9.01 9.86
CA LEU A 111 -11.86 9.79 10.76
C LEU A 111 -12.70 10.88 11.38
N VAL A 112 -12.81 10.86 12.70
CA VAL A 112 -13.45 11.91 13.48
C VAL A 112 -12.36 12.81 14.06
N ILE A 113 -12.38 14.08 13.66
CA ILE A 113 -11.50 15.13 14.17
C ILE A 113 -12.37 16.19 14.82
N ASN A 114 -12.34 16.27 16.15
CA ASN A 114 -13.29 17.09 16.92
C ASN A 114 -14.75 16.80 16.51
N ASP A 115 -15.43 17.78 15.89
CA ASP A 115 -16.81 17.67 15.38
C ASP A 115 -16.86 17.40 13.86
N GLN A 116 -15.71 17.23 13.19
CA GLN A 116 -15.60 16.90 11.77
C GLN A 116 -15.52 15.38 11.56
N THR A 117 -16.15 14.90 10.49
CA THR A 117 -15.98 13.53 9.98
C THR A 117 -15.39 13.56 8.57
N ILE A 118 -14.39 12.73 8.32
CA ILE A 118 -13.85 12.44 6.98
C ILE A 118 -14.18 10.98 6.69
N GLU A 119 -15.06 10.77 5.72
CA GLU A 119 -15.39 9.42 5.22
C GLU A 119 -14.24 8.93 4.34
N LEU A 120 -13.56 7.86 4.74
CA LEU A 120 -12.50 7.25 3.93
C LEU A 120 -13.04 6.16 2.98
N ILE A 121 -14.12 5.48 3.37
CA ILE A 121 -14.78 4.42 2.60
C ILE A 121 -16.24 4.80 2.39
N ASN A 122 -16.66 5.02 1.14
CA ASN A 122 -18.05 5.40 0.82
C ASN A 122 -18.88 4.20 0.36
N ARG A 123 -19.80 3.73 1.21
CA ARG A 123 -20.65 2.54 0.95
C ARG A 123 -21.61 2.65 -0.25
N ASP A 124 -21.97 3.85 -0.69
CA ASP A 124 -22.85 4.00 -1.85
C ASP A 124 -22.12 3.66 -3.16
N THR A 125 -20.78 3.65 -3.13
CA THR A 125 -19.93 3.46 -4.32
C THR A 125 -18.88 2.36 -4.20
N ASN A 126 -18.56 1.91 -2.98
CA ASN A 126 -17.40 1.05 -2.70
C ASN A 126 -17.78 -0.40 -2.36
N ASN A 127 -16.82 -1.32 -2.47
CA ASN A 127 -17.04 -2.75 -2.20
C ASN A 127 -17.14 -3.04 -0.69
N ASP A 128 -17.92 -4.06 -0.31
CA ASP A 128 -18.17 -4.46 1.09
C ASP A 128 -16.93 -4.94 1.88
N TRP A 129 -15.76 -5.05 1.24
CA TRP A 129 -14.53 -5.62 1.82
C TRP A 129 -13.34 -4.65 1.82
N GLU A 130 -13.59 -3.36 1.62
CA GLU A 130 -12.54 -2.36 1.75
C GLU A 130 -12.11 -2.23 3.22
N MET A 131 -10.80 -2.12 3.43
CA MET A 131 -10.20 -1.85 4.73
C MET A 131 -9.40 -0.56 4.62
N ALA A 132 -9.36 0.24 5.68
CA ALA A 132 -8.45 1.38 5.72
C ALA A 132 -7.58 1.35 6.97
N THR A 133 -6.37 1.89 6.86
CA THR A 133 -5.49 2.18 7.99
C THR A 133 -5.04 3.62 7.85
N SER A 134 -5.03 4.38 8.95
CA SER A 134 -4.67 5.79 8.91
C SER A 134 -3.62 6.12 9.94
N TYR A 135 -2.70 7.01 9.56
CA TYR A 135 -1.62 7.49 10.40
C TYR A 135 -1.72 9.00 10.52
N TYR A 136 -1.63 9.50 11.74
CA TYR A 136 -1.33 10.91 11.97
C TYR A 136 0.17 11.13 11.85
N VAL A 137 0.54 12.22 11.19
CA VAL A 137 1.94 12.58 10.95
C VAL A 137 2.13 14.08 11.17
N HIS A 138 3.07 14.44 12.03
CA HIS A 138 3.51 15.82 12.25
C HIS A 138 4.96 15.97 11.77
N ASN A 139 5.23 16.99 10.96
CA ASN A 139 6.58 17.37 10.56
C ASN A 139 6.73 18.90 10.46
N SER A 140 7.86 19.37 9.94
CA SER A 140 8.14 20.81 9.81
C SER A 140 7.20 21.58 8.87
N GLU A 141 6.46 20.88 7.99
CA GLU A 141 5.51 21.48 7.06
C GLU A 141 4.08 21.54 7.60
N GLY A 142 3.76 20.78 8.65
CA GLY A 142 2.46 20.81 9.31
C GLY A 142 1.99 19.45 9.80
N ASP A 143 0.67 19.35 9.95
CA ASP A 143 -0.04 18.15 10.37
C ASP A 143 -0.70 17.47 9.17
N PHE A 144 -0.52 16.16 9.09
CA PHE A 144 -0.99 15.33 8.00
C PHE A 144 -1.74 14.11 8.52
N ILE A 145 -2.64 13.61 7.69
CA ILE A 145 -3.19 12.27 7.81
C ILE A 145 -2.82 11.51 6.53
N MET A 146 -2.25 10.34 6.71
CA MET A 146 -1.98 9.40 5.63
C MET A 146 -2.88 8.20 5.80
N SER A 147 -3.76 7.95 4.82
CA SER A 147 -4.72 6.87 4.86
C SER A 147 -4.44 5.89 3.72
N GLU A 148 -4.20 4.64 4.07
CA GLU A 148 -4.09 3.52 3.14
C GLU A 148 -5.46 2.86 3.03
N LEU A 149 -6.04 2.89 1.84
CA LEU A 149 -7.23 2.14 1.47
C LEU A 149 -6.80 0.85 0.78
N ASN A 150 -7.31 -0.28 1.22
CA ASN A 150 -7.11 -1.58 0.62
C ASN A 150 -8.44 -2.07 0.03
N ASP A 151 -8.53 -2.11 -1.30
CA ASP A 151 -9.57 -2.83 -2.01
C ASP A 151 -8.99 -4.16 -2.55
N PRO A 152 -9.45 -5.32 -2.05
CA PRO A 152 -8.98 -6.63 -2.49
C PRO A 152 -9.12 -6.89 -4.01
N LEU A 153 -10.02 -6.17 -4.69
CA LEU A 153 -10.30 -6.30 -6.12
C LEU A 153 -9.64 -5.23 -6.98
N ASN A 154 -9.50 -4.01 -6.44
CA ASN A 154 -9.03 -2.85 -7.22
C ASN A 154 -7.62 -2.36 -6.84
N GLY A 155 -7.02 -2.92 -5.79
CA GLY A 155 -5.68 -2.57 -5.33
C GLY A 155 -5.70 -1.62 -4.14
N TRP A 156 -4.53 -1.11 -3.81
CA TRP A 156 -4.35 -0.24 -2.65
C TRP A 156 -4.28 1.23 -3.13
N GLU A 157 -4.71 2.18 -2.32
CA GLU A 157 -4.50 3.62 -2.57
C GLU A 157 -4.05 4.29 -1.28
N THR A 158 -2.94 5.02 -1.34
CA THR A 158 -2.51 5.87 -0.24
C THR A 158 -2.95 7.31 -0.52
N THR A 159 -3.79 7.88 0.35
CA THR A 159 -4.23 9.28 0.28
C THR A 159 -3.56 10.12 1.37
N LEU A 160 -3.15 11.33 1.00
CA LEU A 160 -2.58 12.32 1.91
C LEU A 160 -3.54 13.49 2.13
N TYR A 161 -3.80 13.80 3.39
CA TYR A 161 -4.54 14.97 3.83
C TYR A 161 -3.63 15.88 4.63
N MET A 162 -3.83 17.19 4.51
CA MET A 162 -3.12 18.21 5.30
C MET A 162 -4.11 19.07 6.07
N TRP A 163 -3.77 19.41 7.31
CA TRP A 163 -4.53 20.37 8.10
C TRP A 163 -4.44 21.77 7.51
N ASN A 164 -5.60 22.33 7.15
CA ASN A 164 -5.74 23.66 6.56
C ASN A 164 -7.05 24.32 7.01
N ASN A 165 -6.95 25.48 7.67
CA ASN A 165 -8.08 26.29 8.14
C ASN A 165 -9.18 25.48 8.85
N ASP A 166 -8.81 24.83 9.97
CA ASP A 166 -9.72 24.07 10.83
C ASP A 166 -10.28 22.76 10.23
N SER A 167 -9.69 22.26 9.14
CA SER A 167 -10.06 20.96 8.56
C SER A 167 -8.91 20.27 7.85
N PHE A 168 -8.95 18.94 7.73
CA PHE A 168 -8.05 18.20 6.84
C PHE A 168 -8.58 18.20 5.41
N GLU A 169 -7.74 18.64 4.47
CA GLU A 169 -8.03 18.67 3.03
C GLU A 169 -7.17 17.64 2.28
N LYS A 170 -7.74 16.91 1.32
CA LYS A 170 -6.97 15.99 0.46
C LYS A 170 -6.01 16.80 -0.42
N ILE A 171 -4.72 16.50 -0.33
CA ILE A 171 -3.66 17.17 -1.11
C ILE A 171 -2.92 16.24 -2.08
N GLY A 172 -3.13 14.93 -1.99
CA GLY A 172 -2.58 13.98 -2.95
C GLY A 172 -3.12 12.56 -2.74
N SER A 173 -2.95 11.71 -3.75
CA SER A 173 -3.06 10.26 -3.58
C SER A 173 -2.21 9.52 -4.60
N GLU A 174 -1.76 8.33 -4.23
CA GLU A 174 -0.96 7.43 -5.05
C GLU A 174 -1.61 6.05 -5.07
N PRO A 175 -2.06 5.56 -6.24
CA PRO A 175 -2.53 4.19 -6.38
C PRO A 175 -1.35 3.22 -6.32
N LEU A 176 -1.56 2.08 -5.68
CA LEU A 176 -0.65 0.96 -5.55
C LEU A 176 -1.36 -0.29 -6.10
N GLY A 177 -0.59 -1.24 -6.62
CA GLY A 177 -1.14 -2.46 -7.21
C GLY A 177 -1.77 -3.39 -6.17
N ILE A 178 -2.22 -4.54 -6.68
CA ILE A 178 -2.89 -5.56 -5.87
C ILE A 178 -1.81 -6.43 -5.21
N MET A 179 -1.58 -6.23 -3.91
CA MET A 179 -0.80 -7.15 -3.07
C MET A 179 -1.73 -8.00 -2.20
N LYS A 180 -1.51 -9.32 -2.22
CA LYS A 180 -2.11 -10.27 -1.27
C LYS A 180 -1.12 -10.60 -0.13
N ASP A 181 -0.61 -9.59 0.57
CA ASP A 181 0.23 -9.81 1.75
C ASP A 181 -0.25 -8.92 2.90
N ASP A 182 -0.40 -9.53 4.07
CA ASP A 182 -0.93 -8.90 5.29
C ASP A 182 0.07 -7.91 5.92
N ASN A 183 1.32 -7.86 5.43
CA ASN A 183 2.40 -7.03 5.98
C ASN A 183 2.71 -5.76 5.17
N PHE A 184 1.78 -5.31 4.33
CA PHE A 184 1.96 -4.08 3.57
C PHE A 184 1.54 -2.86 4.37
N GLN A 185 2.54 -2.13 4.87
CA GLN A 185 2.37 -0.87 5.58
C GLN A 185 3.26 0.17 4.91
N ALA A 186 2.75 1.37 4.65
CA ALA A 186 3.58 2.51 4.32
C ALA A 186 4.66 2.71 5.40
N GLU A 187 5.93 2.84 5.00
CA GLU A 187 6.98 3.23 5.94
C GLU A 187 7.11 4.74 5.96
N ILE A 188 6.67 5.35 7.06
CA ILE A 188 6.58 6.81 7.22
C ILE A 188 7.81 7.35 7.97
N PHE A 189 8.45 8.35 7.38
CA PHE A 189 9.56 9.12 7.95
C PHE A 189 9.20 10.61 7.97
N GLY A 190 10.06 11.45 8.55
CA GLY A 190 9.76 12.89 8.70
C GLY A 190 9.55 13.67 7.41
N ASP A 191 10.27 13.32 6.36
CA ASP A 191 10.29 14.01 5.07
C ASP A 191 9.96 13.10 3.88
N LYS A 192 9.78 11.80 4.13
CA LYS A 192 9.50 10.81 3.09
C LYS A 192 8.58 9.70 3.57
N VAL A 193 7.91 9.07 2.63
CA VAL A 193 7.23 7.80 2.80
C VAL A 193 7.74 6.81 1.76
N VAL A 194 7.89 5.56 2.13
CA VAL A 194 8.12 4.47 1.19
C VAL A 194 6.81 3.72 1.03
N LEU A 195 6.27 3.78 -0.19
CA LEU A 195 5.12 2.98 -0.57
C LEU A 195 5.61 1.74 -1.31
N PHE A 196 4.82 0.69 -1.22
CA PHE A 196 5.18 -0.62 -1.71
C PHE A 196 4.19 -1.08 -2.79
N ASP A 197 4.60 -1.97 -3.69
CA ASP A 197 3.73 -2.56 -4.72
C ASP A 197 4.08 -4.05 -4.98
N SER A 198 3.12 -4.83 -5.51
CA SER A 198 3.39 -6.16 -6.07
C SER A 198 3.87 -6.02 -7.50
N ILE A 199 5.03 -6.59 -7.80
CA ILE A 199 5.47 -6.70 -9.17
C ILE A 199 5.60 -8.18 -9.51
N SER A 200 4.79 -8.63 -10.47
CA SER A 200 4.78 -10.00 -10.97
C SER A 200 5.40 -10.06 -12.36
N VAL A 201 6.72 -9.88 -12.41
CA VAL A 201 7.56 -9.92 -13.62
C VAL A 201 8.86 -10.65 -13.28
N LEU A 202 9.13 -11.77 -13.95
CA LEU A 202 10.25 -12.72 -13.71
C LEU A 202 10.23 -13.41 -12.33
N SER A 203 9.34 -12.99 -11.45
CA SER A 203 8.94 -13.56 -10.16
C SER A 203 7.86 -12.62 -9.61
N THR A 204 7.13 -12.99 -8.56
CA THR A 204 6.46 -11.99 -7.72
C THR A 204 7.44 -11.46 -6.69
N TRP A 205 7.56 -10.14 -6.61
CA TRP A 205 8.44 -9.45 -5.67
C TRP A 205 7.83 -8.12 -5.21
N ARG A 206 8.31 -7.63 -4.07
CA ARG A 206 7.91 -6.37 -3.46
C ARG A 206 8.66 -5.20 -4.11
N GLY A 207 7.96 -4.41 -4.91
CA GLY A 207 8.43 -3.12 -5.41
C GLY A 207 8.32 -2.04 -4.34
N THR A 208 9.24 -1.08 -4.34
CA THR A 208 9.23 0.09 -3.47
C THR A 208 9.37 1.37 -4.27
N LYS A 209 8.70 2.42 -3.80
CA LYS A 209 8.80 3.75 -4.35
C LYS A 209 8.88 4.78 -3.22
N ASP A 210 9.97 5.54 -3.24
CA ASP A 210 10.21 6.64 -2.30
C ASP A 210 9.41 7.87 -2.77
N PHE A 211 8.62 8.44 -1.86
CA PHE A 211 7.97 9.73 -2.06
C PHE A 211 8.43 10.70 -0.98
N THR A 212 8.80 11.91 -1.36
CA THR A 212 8.75 13.02 -0.40
C THR A 212 7.30 13.46 -0.28
N TYR A 213 6.88 13.83 0.92
CA TYR A 213 5.53 14.37 1.15
C TYR A 213 5.61 15.68 1.92
N GLY A 214 4.60 16.52 1.72
CA GLY A 214 4.51 17.84 2.32
C GLY A 214 3.26 18.56 1.82
N LYS A 215 3.22 19.88 1.95
CA LYS A 215 2.07 20.71 1.54
C LYS A 215 1.70 20.58 0.05
N ASP A 216 2.66 20.17 -0.78
CA ASP A 216 2.50 20.03 -2.23
C ASP A 216 2.04 18.61 -2.64
N GLY A 217 1.72 17.75 -1.67
CA GLY A 217 1.28 16.36 -1.90
C GLY A 217 2.42 15.35 -1.88
N PHE A 218 2.27 14.25 -2.61
CA PHE A 218 3.33 13.28 -2.85
C PHE A 218 4.18 13.70 -4.05
N ILE A 219 5.50 13.60 -3.90
CA ILE A 219 6.45 13.79 -5.01
C ILE A 219 7.37 12.56 -5.03
N ALA A 220 7.22 11.75 -6.07
CA ALA A 220 8.08 10.59 -6.27
C ALA A 220 9.53 11.03 -6.45
N LYS A 221 10.45 10.39 -5.73
CA LYS A 221 11.90 10.58 -5.92
C LYS A 221 12.33 10.22 -7.34
N ASP A 222 11.71 9.17 -7.88
CA ASP A 222 11.78 8.81 -9.29
C ASP A 222 10.41 8.33 -9.77
N GLU A 223 9.84 9.02 -10.75
CA GLU A 223 8.52 8.66 -11.29
C GLU A 223 8.51 7.33 -12.02
N LYS A 224 9.66 6.89 -12.55
CA LYS A 224 9.75 5.78 -13.50
C LYS A 224 10.15 4.45 -12.88
N TYR A 225 10.78 4.49 -11.71
CA TYR A 225 11.39 3.31 -11.12
C TYR A 225 10.58 2.78 -9.95
N PHE A 226 10.41 1.46 -9.96
CA PHE A 226 10.16 0.68 -8.74
C PHE A 226 11.44 -0.04 -8.38
N TYR A 227 11.88 0.07 -7.13
CA TYR A 227 13.05 -0.64 -6.64
C TYR A 227 12.63 -1.95 -5.99
N ALA A 228 13.47 -2.99 -6.06
CA ALA A 228 13.21 -4.20 -5.33
C ALA A 228 13.39 -3.92 -3.82
N GLY A 229 12.32 -4.08 -3.04
CA GLY A 229 12.36 -3.99 -1.58
C GLY A 229 13.06 -5.17 -0.93
N ASP A 230 13.07 -6.32 -1.62
CA ASP A 230 13.69 -7.57 -1.17
C ASP A 230 14.70 -8.10 -2.19
N LYS A 231 15.68 -8.87 -1.70
CA LYS A 231 16.70 -9.50 -2.54
C LYS A 231 16.11 -10.70 -3.29
N VAL A 232 15.65 -10.50 -4.52
CA VAL A 232 15.05 -11.55 -5.35
C VAL A 232 16.08 -12.12 -6.31
N ALA A 233 16.46 -13.38 -6.10
CA ALA A 233 17.54 -14.05 -6.82
C ALA A 233 17.02 -14.88 -7.98
N LEU A 234 17.65 -14.75 -9.16
CA LEU A 234 17.43 -15.61 -10.31
C LEU A 234 18.76 -16.24 -10.75
N THR A 235 18.73 -17.51 -11.13
CA THR A 235 19.92 -18.19 -11.67
C THR A 235 19.82 -18.27 -13.19
N LEU A 236 20.86 -17.81 -13.88
CA LEU A 236 20.92 -17.80 -15.34
C LEU A 236 21.10 -19.21 -15.93
N LYS A 237 20.34 -19.54 -16.97
CA LYS A 237 20.52 -20.78 -17.74
C LYS A 237 21.46 -20.65 -18.93
N GLN A 238 21.73 -19.41 -19.33
CA GLN A 238 22.58 -19.07 -20.47
C GLN A 238 23.32 -17.75 -20.21
N ASP A 239 24.36 -17.51 -21.00
CA ASP A 239 25.09 -16.24 -20.96
C ASP A 239 24.17 -15.10 -21.40
N VAL A 240 24.24 -13.97 -20.69
CA VAL A 240 23.41 -12.78 -20.94
C VAL A 240 24.29 -11.55 -21.02
N ALA A 241 24.03 -10.70 -22.01
CA ALA A 241 24.52 -9.35 -22.07
C ALA A 241 23.38 -8.39 -21.69
N PHE A 242 23.68 -7.47 -20.78
CA PHE A 242 22.72 -6.49 -20.28
C PHE A 242 22.79 -5.20 -21.09
N ASP A 243 21.66 -4.52 -21.19
CA ASP A 243 21.60 -3.17 -21.73
C ASP A 243 22.04 -2.16 -20.65
N ASP A 244 22.93 -1.24 -21.01
CA ASP A 244 23.44 -0.20 -20.11
C ASP A 244 23.23 1.17 -20.78
N ASP A 245 22.02 1.69 -20.60
CA ASP A 245 21.60 2.97 -21.15
C ASP A 245 22.39 4.18 -20.60
N TYR A 246 23.25 3.98 -19.58
CA TYR A 246 23.81 5.07 -18.79
C TYR A 246 25.30 5.34 -19.04
N GLU A 247 26.07 4.42 -19.62
CA GLU A 247 27.50 4.60 -19.85
C GLU A 247 27.89 4.55 -21.34
N VAL A 248 27.69 5.69 -22.03
CA VAL A 248 28.08 5.85 -23.43
C VAL A 248 29.58 5.55 -23.63
N GLY A 249 29.87 4.42 -24.28
CA GLY A 249 31.23 4.01 -24.64
C GLY A 249 31.80 2.87 -23.79
N GLU A 250 31.07 2.38 -22.80
CA GLU A 250 31.42 1.16 -22.07
C GLU A 250 30.87 -0.09 -22.78
N ALA A 251 31.56 -1.22 -22.59
CA ALA A 251 31.10 -2.50 -23.11
C ALA A 251 29.92 -2.99 -22.26
N ALA A 252 28.91 -3.58 -22.90
CA ALA A 252 27.81 -4.23 -22.19
C ALA A 252 28.37 -5.20 -21.15
N ARG A 253 27.87 -5.09 -19.92
CA ARG A 253 28.20 -6.04 -18.85
C ARG A 253 27.55 -7.37 -19.20
N THR A 254 28.21 -8.46 -18.83
CA THR A 254 27.76 -9.82 -19.13
C THR A 254 27.79 -10.69 -17.90
N ALA A 255 26.84 -11.60 -17.78
CA ALA A 255 26.84 -12.68 -16.79
C ALA A 255 26.77 -14.03 -17.52
N ALA A 256 27.39 -15.05 -16.94
CA ALA A 256 27.48 -16.38 -17.54
C ALA A 256 26.33 -17.29 -17.08
N ALA A 257 26.08 -18.34 -17.85
CA ALA A 257 25.21 -19.43 -17.43
C ALA A 257 25.65 -19.99 -16.07
N GLY A 258 24.71 -20.13 -15.14
CA GLY A 258 24.92 -20.57 -13.76
C GLY A 258 25.13 -19.43 -12.76
N ASP A 259 25.37 -18.19 -13.21
CA ASP A 259 25.48 -17.05 -12.30
C ASP A 259 24.13 -16.74 -11.64
N THR A 260 24.18 -16.27 -10.39
CA THR A 260 23.02 -15.75 -9.68
C THR A 260 23.03 -14.22 -9.77
N ILE A 261 21.94 -13.67 -10.29
CA ILE A 261 21.70 -12.23 -10.41
C ILE A 261 20.46 -11.85 -9.59
N TYR A 262 20.36 -10.58 -9.22
CA TYR A 262 19.30 -10.11 -8.34
C TYR A 262 18.53 -8.98 -8.98
N ILE A 263 17.19 -9.09 -8.98
CA ILE A 263 16.31 -8.01 -9.41
C ILE A 263 16.57 -6.79 -8.51
N SER A 264 16.86 -5.65 -9.12
CA SER A 264 17.12 -4.40 -8.39
C SER A 264 16.06 -3.35 -8.61
N CYS A 265 15.48 -3.28 -9.81
CA CYS A 265 14.45 -2.32 -10.13
C CYS A 265 13.67 -2.69 -11.41
N MET A 266 12.57 -2.00 -11.64
CA MET A 266 11.79 -2.06 -12.88
C MET A 266 11.54 -0.65 -13.39
N ILE A 267 11.68 -0.47 -14.71
CA ILE A 267 11.32 0.73 -15.45
C ILE A 267 10.60 0.32 -16.74
N GLN A 268 9.30 0.60 -16.81
CA GLN A 268 8.45 0.21 -17.95
C GLN A 268 8.59 -1.30 -18.25
N ASP A 269 8.99 -1.65 -19.46
CA ASP A 269 9.20 -3.00 -19.95
C ASP A 269 10.61 -3.53 -19.66
N ARG A 270 11.34 -2.98 -18.69
CA ARG A 270 12.72 -3.37 -18.39
C ARG A 270 12.94 -3.64 -16.92
N VAL A 271 13.68 -4.71 -16.63
CA VAL A 271 14.09 -5.09 -15.28
C VAL A 271 15.59 -4.92 -15.15
N GLY A 272 16.01 -4.17 -14.13
CA GLY A 272 17.40 -3.95 -13.77
C GLY A 272 17.90 -5.04 -12.83
N PHE A 273 19.19 -5.40 -12.98
CA PHE A 273 19.82 -6.46 -12.21
C PHE A 273 21.10 -6.01 -11.53
N THR A 274 21.43 -6.68 -10.42
CA THR A 274 22.72 -6.58 -9.74
C THR A 274 23.38 -7.94 -9.61
N SER A 275 24.70 -7.96 -9.50
CA SER A 275 25.47 -9.16 -9.16
C SER A 275 25.32 -9.51 -7.67
N GLU A 276 25.85 -10.66 -7.26
CA GLU A 276 25.91 -11.06 -5.84
C GLU A 276 26.63 -10.04 -4.94
N ASN A 277 27.61 -9.33 -5.50
CA ASN A 277 28.38 -8.29 -4.80
C ASN A 277 27.67 -6.92 -4.78
N GLY A 278 26.52 -6.79 -5.43
CA GLY A 278 25.76 -5.54 -5.53
C GLY A 278 26.16 -4.63 -6.69
N ASP A 279 27.07 -5.07 -7.57
CA ASP A 279 27.41 -4.30 -8.77
C ASP A 279 26.21 -4.31 -9.74
N PHE A 280 25.75 -3.13 -10.15
CA PHE A 280 24.68 -3.02 -11.15
C PHE A 280 25.13 -3.63 -12.48
N LEU A 281 24.33 -4.53 -13.04
CA LEU A 281 24.67 -5.24 -14.28
C LEU A 281 24.04 -4.58 -15.51
N GLY A 282 22.96 -3.83 -15.34
CA GLY A 282 22.19 -3.26 -16.44
C GLY A 282 20.77 -3.83 -16.48
N TYR A 283 20.11 -3.68 -17.63
CA TYR A 283 18.72 -4.00 -17.83
C TYR A 283 18.51 -5.14 -18.82
N LEU A 284 17.40 -5.86 -18.66
CA LEU A 284 16.84 -6.75 -19.68
C LEU A 284 15.42 -6.30 -20.01
N THR A 285 15.07 -6.31 -21.30
CA THR A 285 13.70 -6.03 -21.75
C THR A 285 12.83 -7.25 -21.52
N VAL A 286 11.70 -7.04 -20.86
CA VAL A 286 10.69 -8.05 -20.56
C VAL A 286 9.38 -7.65 -21.22
N THR A 287 8.84 -8.56 -22.02
CA THR A 287 7.57 -8.38 -22.72
C THR A 287 6.61 -9.49 -22.36
N GLN A 288 5.34 -9.17 -22.16
CA GLN A 288 4.29 -10.17 -21.99
C GLN A 288 3.68 -10.54 -23.35
N THR A 289 3.60 -11.83 -23.63
CA THR A 289 2.96 -12.38 -24.83
C THR A 289 1.44 -12.34 -24.71
N ASP A 290 0.73 -12.52 -25.84
CA ASP A 290 -0.74 -12.60 -25.86
C ASP A 290 -1.30 -13.75 -24.99
N SER A 291 -0.50 -14.79 -24.73
CA SER A 291 -0.86 -15.91 -23.83
C SER A 291 -0.59 -15.62 -22.35
N GLY A 292 -0.06 -14.44 -22.02
CA GLY A 292 0.26 -14.02 -20.65
C GLY A 292 1.64 -14.45 -20.15
N GLU A 293 2.43 -15.15 -20.97
CA GLU A 293 3.80 -15.59 -20.63
C GLU A 293 4.79 -14.44 -20.81
N TYR A 294 5.81 -14.36 -19.96
CA TYR A 294 6.87 -13.37 -20.12
C TYR A 294 8.03 -13.89 -20.96
N GLU A 295 8.53 -13.02 -21.82
CA GLU A 295 9.74 -13.21 -22.60
C GLU A 295 10.77 -12.14 -22.21
N VAL A 296 12.03 -12.55 -22.09
CA VAL A 296 13.18 -11.67 -21.87
C VAL A 296 14.01 -11.63 -23.13
N ASN A 297 14.07 -10.45 -23.75
CA ASN A 297 14.68 -10.25 -25.06
C ASN A 297 14.20 -11.27 -26.13
N GLY A 298 12.91 -11.66 -26.07
CA GLY A 298 12.29 -12.63 -26.98
C GLY A 298 12.55 -14.11 -26.66
N VAL A 299 13.08 -14.42 -25.47
CA VAL A 299 13.25 -15.79 -24.97
C VAL A 299 12.33 -15.99 -23.78
N ASN A 300 11.60 -17.10 -23.71
CA ASN A 300 10.72 -17.40 -22.58
C ASN A 300 11.47 -17.31 -21.25
N GLU A 301 10.88 -16.68 -20.23
CA GLU A 301 11.53 -16.46 -18.93
C GLU A 301 12.03 -17.75 -18.26
N TYR A 302 11.31 -18.87 -18.41
CA TYR A 302 11.69 -20.15 -17.82
C TYR A 302 12.82 -20.85 -18.58
N GLU A 303 13.11 -20.42 -19.82
CA GLU A 303 14.29 -20.83 -20.57
C GLU A 303 15.52 -19.97 -20.20
N MET A 304 15.30 -18.73 -19.75
CA MET A 304 16.34 -17.80 -19.32
C MET A 304 16.80 -18.03 -17.87
N PHE A 305 15.85 -18.30 -16.97
CA PHE A 305 16.12 -18.36 -15.53
C PHE A 305 15.63 -19.65 -14.87
N ASP A 306 16.29 -20.03 -13.79
CA ASP A 306 15.77 -20.91 -12.75
C ASP A 306 15.25 -20.09 -11.56
N ASN A 307 14.41 -20.74 -10.75
CA ASN A 307 13.87 -20.21 -9.48
C ASN A 307 12.89 -19.02 -9.61
N ILE A 308 12.22 -18.90 -10.76
CA ILE A 308 11.06 -18.00 -10.93
C ILE A 308 9.91 -18.48 -10.02
N LEU A 309 9.38 -17.58 -9.19
CA LEU A 309 8.29 -17.89 -8.25
C LEU A 309 7.22 -16.79 -8.29
N TYR A 310 6.06 -17.12 -8.87
CA TYR A 310 4.88 -16.25 -8.84
C TYR A 310 3.98 -16.55 -7.63
N ALA A 311 3.46 -15.51 -6.99
CA ALA A 311 2.43 -15.63 -5.97
C ALA A 311 1.10 -16.08 -6.59
N GLY A 312 0.33 -16.90 -5.85
CA GLY A 312 -0.97 -17.44 -6.27
C GLY A 312 -2.18 -16.65 -5.78
#